data_AF-A0AAP3A5K1-F1
#
_entry.id   AF-A0AAP3A5K1-F1
#
_cell.length_a   1.000
_cell.length_b   1.000
_cell.length_c   1.000
_cell.angle_alpha   90.00
_cell.angle_beta   90.00
_cell.angle_gamma   90.00
#
_symmetry.space_group_name_H-M   'P 1'
#
loop_
_entity.id
_entity.type
_entity.pdbx_description
1 polymer ?
#
loop_
_entity_poly.entity_id
_entity_poly.type
_entity_poly.pdbx_seq_one_letter_code
_entity_poly.pdbx_strand_id
1 'polypeptide(L)' 'LGNLGDADTEHYAASARAFGAAFPKASMIVMSHSAPDSRAAITHTARMADKLR' A
#
# COMPACT_ATOMS: atom_id res chain seq x y z
N LEU A 1 1.90 0.58 -8.70
CA LEU A 1 0.64 1.24 -8.28
C LEU A 1 -0.38 1.01 -9.38
N GLY A 2 -1.67 0.84 -9.05
CA GLY A 2 -2.74 0.65 -10.04
C GLY A 2 -3.11 1.96 -10.74
N ASN A 3 -4.38 2.14 -11.09
CA ASN A 3 -4.90 3.41 -11.61
C ASN A 3 -4.76 4.52 -10.54
N LEU A 4 -4.12 5.63 -10.90
CA LEU A 4 -3.99 6.82 -10.06
C LEU A 4 -4.97 7.94 -10.46
N GLY A 5 -5.74 7.78 -11.54
CA GLY A 5 -6.61 8.84 -12.08
C GLY A 5 -7.67 9.34 -11.11
N ASP A 6 -8.15 8.46 -10.22
CA ASP A 6 -9.14 8.78 -9.17
C ASP A 6 -8.54 8.66 -7.76
N ALA A 7 -7.21 8.59 -7.65
CA ALA A 7 -6.55 8.37 -6.37
C ALA A 7 -6.38 9.69 -5.60
N ASP A 8 -6.60 9.63 -4.29
CA ASP A 8 -6.13 10.66 -3.36
C ASP A 8 -4.62 10.48 -3.12
N THR A 9 -3.81 11.21 -3.88
CA THR A 9 -2.34 11.11 -3.84
C THR A 9 -1.74 11.68 -2.56
N GLU A 10 -2.37 12.68 -1.96
CA GLU A 10 -1.88 13.33 -0.74
C GLU A 10 -1.93 12.37 0.46
N HIS A 11 -3.02 11.58 0.55
CA HIS A 11 -3.26 10.66 1.66
C HIS A 11 -2.88 9.20 1.36
N TYR A 12 -2.51 8.86 0.12
CA TYR A 12 -2.26 7.48 -0.29
C TYR A 12 -1.26 6.76 0.63
N ALA A 13 -0.14 7.42 0.94
CA ALA A 13 0.92 6.83 1.74
C ALA A 13 0.50 6.61 3.20
N ALA A 14 -0.33 7.50 3.76
CA ALA A 14 -0.87 7.35 5.10
C ALA A 14 -1.84 6.17 5.15
N SER A 15 -2.74 6.05 4.17
CA SER A 15 -3.70 4.96 4.05
C SER A 15 -3.02 3.59 3.91
N ALA A 16 -1.95 3.50 3.09
CA ALA A 16 -1.17 2.26 2.96
C ALA A 16 -0.52 1.84 4.29
N ARG A 17 0.03 2.80 5.06
CA ARG A 17 0.60 2.53 6.39
C ARG A 17 -0.48 2.12 7.40
N ALA A 18 -1.63 2.79 7.37
CA ALA A 18 -2.77 2.48 8.23
C ALA A 18 -3.27 1.05 8.03
N PHE A 19 -3.35 0.57 6.78
CA PHE A 19 -3.67 -0.83 6.48
C PHE A 19 -2.67 -1.80 7.14
N GLY A 20 -1.37 -1.51 7.02
CA GLY A 20 -0.33 -2.32 7.67
C GLY A 20 -0.42 -2.33 9.20
N ALA A 21 -0.83 -1.22 9.81
CA ALA A 21 -1.05 -1.10 11.24
C ALA A 21 -2.33 -1.80 11.72
N ALA A 22 -3.39 -1.82 10.90
CA ALA A 22 -4.65 -2.50 11.20
C ALA A 22 -4.50 -4.03 11.24
N PHE A 23 -3.59 -4.58 10.42
CA PHE A 23 -3.30 -6.01 10.36
C PHE A 23 -1.85 -6.30 10.72
N PRO A 24 -1.43 -6.10 11.98
CA PRO A 24 -0.01 -6.13 12.35
C PRO A 24 0.62 -7.53 12.25
N LYS A 25 -0.19 -8.59 12.40
CA LYS A 25 0.25 -9.99 12.38
C LYS A 25 0.12 -10.68 11.03
N ALA A 26 -0.50 -10.03 10.04
CA ALA A 26 -0.64 -10.60 8.71
C ALA A 26 0.75 -10.71 8.05
N SER A 27 1.15 -11.94 7.73
CA SER A 27 2.42 -12.25 7.07
C SER A 27 2.30 -12.32 5.55
N MET A 28 1.11 -12.64 5.04
CA MET A 28 0.78 -12.69 3.61
C MET A 28 -0.27 -11.63 3.28
N ILE A 29 0.04 -10.80 2.29
CA ILE A 29 -0.77 -9.69 1.80
C ILE A 29 -1.24 -10.05 0.39
N VAL A 30 -2.55 -10.28 0.27
CA VAL A 30 -3.22 -10.47 -1.02
C VAL A 30 -3.64 -9.11 -1.56
N MET A 31 -3.54 -8.92 -2.88
CA MET A 31 -3.89 -7.67 -3.55
C MET A 31 -4.46 -7.94 -4.95
N SER A 32 -5.19 -6.97 -5.50
CA SER A 32 -6.03 -7.19 -6.68
C SER A 32 -5.28 -7.48 -7.99
N HIS A 33 -4.07 -6.95 -8.16
CA HIS A 33 -3.34 -6.99 -9.44
C HIS A 33 -1.92 -7.56 -9.35
N SER A 34 -1.60 -8.26 -8.26
CA SER A 34 -0.34 -8.96 -8.07
C SER A 34 -0.58 -10.27 -7.32
N ALA A 35 0.33 -11.22 -7.47
CA ALA A 35 0.34 -12.40 -6.59
C ALA A 35 0.47 -11.98 -5.10
N PRO A 36 0.01 -12.82 -4.16
CA PRO A 36 0.22 -12.58 -2.74
C PRO A 36 1.71 -12.40 -2.42
N ASP A 37 2.02 -11.47 -1.53
CA ASP A 37 3.38 -11.13 -1.13
C ASP A 37 3.47 -10.94 0.39
N SER A 38 4.67 -10.78 0.91
CA SER A 38 4.93 -10.41 2.28
C SER A 38 4.49 -8.98 2.62
N ARG A 39 4.65 -8.59 3.89
CA ARG A 39 4.45 -7.20 4.35
C ARG A 39 5.32 -6.17 3.61
N ALA A 40 6.36 -6.60 2.89
CA ALA A 40 7.19 -5.71 2.08
C ALA A 40 6.37 -4.98 1.00
N ALA A 41 5.28 -5.58 0.50
CA ALA A 41 4.37 -4.94 -0.44
C ALA A 41 3.75 -3.65 0.12
N ILE A 42 3.39 -3.64 1.41
CA ILE A 42 2.84 -2.45 2.09
C ILE A 42 3.91 -1.37 2.18
N THR A 43 5.11 -1.71 2.65
CA THR A 43 6.22 -0.77 2.78
C THR A 43 6.65 -0.19 1.43
N HIS A 44 6.72 -1.03 0.40
CA HIS A 44 7.06 -0.61 -0.95
C HIS A 44 6.00 0.33 -1.53
N THR A 45 4.72 -0.01 -1.38
CA THR A 45 3.60 0.82 -1.82
C THR A 45 3.60 2.18 -1.11
N ALA A 46 3.78 2.22 0.21
CA ALA A 46 3.86 3.47 0.96
C ALA A 46 5.04 4.35 0.48
N ARG A 47 6.21 3.77 0.23
CA ARG A 47 7.38 4.51 -0.31
C ARG A 47 7.17 5.03 -1.73
N MET A 48 6.43 4.31 -2.57
CA MET A 48 6.05 4.84 -3.89
C MET A 48 5.05 5.99 -3.75
N ALA A 49 4.07 5.84 -2.86
CA ALA A 49 3.06 6.85 -2.60
C ALA A 49 3.64 8.12 -1.98
N ASP A 50 4.68 8.02 -1.14
CA ASP A 50 5.38 9.20 -0.60
C ASP A 50 5.97 10.09 -1.71
N LYS A 51 6.27 9.54 -2.90
CA LYS A 51 6.80 10.28 -4.05
C LYS A 51 5.72 11.01 -4.86
N LEU A 52 4.44 10.83 -4.51
CA LEU A 52 3.30 11.49 -5.16
C LEU A 52 2.91 12.79 -4.46
N ARG A 53 3.59 13.12 -3.34
CA ARG A 53 3.51 14.39 -2.64
C ARG A 53 4.58 15.33 -3.16
#